data_AF-A0A4Y9YNP5-F1
#
_entry.id   AF-A0A4Y9YNP5-F1
#
_cell.length_a   1.000
_cell.length_b   1.000
_cell.length_c   1.000
_cell.angle_alpha   90.00
_cell.angle_beta   90.00
_cell.angle_gamma   90.00
#
_symmetry.space_group_name_H-M   'P 1'
#
loop_
_entity.id
_entity.type
_entity.pdbx_description
1 polymer ?
#
loop_
_entity_poly.entity_id
_entity_poly.type
_entity_poly.pdbx_seq_one_letter_code
_entity_poly.pdbx_strand_id
1 'polypeptide(L)'
;MAPYPTANSSGLNTPESELESVLPVHPTAARRPNPIVVQSEQTAYSDEYITSSFTNRGAAVTVTDGQYLVTPTAQQYELQTARKVAKTGLMMVGWGGNNGTTLSATILANRHNIVWHTKSGVQQPNYIGSLLRASTVRLGSDPSTGKDVHVPVSDVLPMVHPNDLVLGGWDISGARMDEAMKRAQVLDWDLQRQVMPHMAALGKPLPSIYYPDFTATNQEARADHAIPGKDKQANLEHLRADASKAKHRLDRAFVSWTEHPMLHSHPCPRPTRSAPRPGASGVVCCTYTARP
;
A
#
# COMPACT_ATOMS: atom_id res chain seq x y z
N MET A 1 37.83 46.54 7.06
CA MET A 1 36.83 45.94 7.96
C MET A 1 36.48 44.57 7.42
N ALA A 2 36.90 43.50 8.10
CA ALA A 2 36.48 42.15 7.77
C ALA A 2 35.11 41.87 8.43
N PRO A 3 34.13 41.27 7.74
CA PRO A 3 32.90 40.86 8.39
C PRO A 3 33.11 39.57 9.20
N TYR A 4 32.62 39.60 10.44
CA TYR A 4 32.52 38.47 11.34
C TYR A 4 31.61 37.35 10.79
N PRO A 5 31.94 36.06 10.98
CA PRO A 5 31.01 34.98 10.71
C PRO A 5 30.08 34.78 11.92
N THR A 6 28.78 35.03 11.74
CA THR A 6 27.76 34.59 12.70
C THR A 6 27.43 33.13 12.44
N ALA A 7 28.00 32.25 13.27
CA ALA A 7 27.55 30.88 13.43
C ALA A 7 26.29 30.87 14.31
N ASN A 8 25.19 30.32 13.79
CA ASN A 8 24.09 29.71 14.53
C ASN A 8 23.33 28.79 13.57
N SER A 9 23.97 27.67 13.20
CA SER A 9 23.29 26.56 12.54
C SER A 9 22.95 25.53 13.64
N SER A 10 21.68 25.39 13.96
CA SER A 10 21.19 24.31 14.82
C SER A 10 21.48 22.97 14.14
N GLY A 11 22.22 22.09 14.82
CA GLY A 11 22.69 20.79 14.33
C GLY A 11 21.61 19.72 14.11
N LEU A 12 20.49 20.08 13.49
CA LEU A 12 19.44 19.17 13.03
C LEU A 12 19.25 19.18 11.50
N ASN A 13 20.03 19.98 10.78
CA ASN A 13 20.07 19.88 9.32
C ASN A 13 20.97 18.69 8.98
N THR A 14 20.36 17.54 8.71
CA THR A 14 20.96 16.53 7.84
C THR A 14 21.50 17.28 6.63
N PRO A 15 22.78 17.11 6.24
CA PRO A 15 23.27 17.72 5.01
C PRO A 15 22.30 17.33 3.90
N GLU A 16 21.71 18.33 3.23
CA GLU A 16 21.09 18.08 1.92
C GLU A 16 22.14 17.32 1.12
N SER A 17 21.78 16.11 0.71
CA SER A 17 22.66 15.31 -0.13
C SER A 17 23.03 16.19 -1.32
N GLU A 18 24.32 16.36 -1.63
CA GLU A 18 24.79 17.02 -2.86
C GLU A 18 24.32 16.28 -4.14
N LEU A 19 23.46 15.27 -4.01
CA LEU A 19 22.78 14.49 -5.03
C LEU A 19 21.24 14.63 -4.93
N GLU A 20 20.71 15.83 -4.63
CA GLU A 20 19.35 16.13 -5.09
C GLU A 20 19.30 15.92 -6.62
N SER A 21 18.38 15.06 -7.06
CA SER A 21 18.56 14.21 -8.24
C SER A 21 18.96 14.95 -9.52
N VAL A 22 20.08 14.53 -10.11
CA VAL A 22 20.45 14.88 -11.50
C VAL A 22 19.53 14.22 -12.54
N LEU A 23 18.69 13.27 -12.11
CA LEU A 23 17.84 12.46 -12.98
C LEU A 23 16.36 12.83 -12.86
N PRO A 24 15.59 12.80 -13.96
CA PRO A 24 14.15 13.04 -13.93
C PRO A 24 13.42 11.94 -13.16
N VAL A 25 12.31 12.30 -12.52
CA VAL A 25 11.42 11.35 -11.83
C VAL A 25 11.03 10.21 -12.78
N HIS A 26 11.16 8.96 -12.31
CA HIS A 26 10.82 7.80 -13.12
C HIS A 26 9.35 7.82 -13.56
N PRO A 27 8.99 7.42 -14.80
CA PRO A 27 7.60 7.44 -15.27
C PRO A 27 6.60 6.71 -14.36
N THR A 28 7.03 5.64 -13.70
CA THR A 28 6.17 4.87 -12.75
C THR A 28 5.93 5.59 -11.43
N ALA A 29 6.72 6.60 -11.09
CA ALA A 29 6.53 7.49 -9.94
C ALA A 29 5.96 8.87 -10.33
N ALA A 30 5.88 9.17 -11.62
CA ALA A 30 5.36 10.42 -12.12
C ALA A 30 3.85 10.57 -11.84
N ARG A 31 3.42 11.81 -11.59
CA ARG A 31 2.01 12.16 -11.43
C ARG A 31 1.53 12.88 -12.68
N ARG A 32 0.34 12.54 -13.17
CA ARG A 32 -0.32 13.33 -14.20
C ARG A 32 -1.14 14.45 -13.55
N PRO A 33 -1.02 15.69 -14.05
CA PRO A 33 -1.74 16.82 -13.48
C PRO A 33 -3.23 16.84 -13.85
N ASN A 34 -3.58 16.26 -14.99
CA ASN A 34 -4.92 16.34 -15.56
C ASN A 34 -5.62 14.98 -15.53
N PRO A 35 -6.89 14.90 -15.10
CA PRO A 35 -7.67 13.68 -15.14
C PRO A 35 -8.05 13.33 -16.59
N ILE A 36 -8.34 12.05 -16.83
CA ILE A 36 -8.96 11.60 -18.07
C ILE A 36 -10.45 11.98 -18.04
N VAL A 37 -10.94 12.56 -19.12
CA VAL A 37 -12.35 12.92 -19.31
C VAL A 37 -12.90 12.10 -20.46
N VAL A 38 -13.98 11.36 -20.19
CA VAL A 38 -14.71 10.56 -21.18
C VAL A 38 -15.99 11.30 -21.52
N GLN A 39 -16.11 11.75 -22.76
CA GLN A 39 -17.35 12.36 -23.26
C GLN A 39 -18.32 11.24 -23.65
N SER A 40 -19.30 10.97 -22.78
CA SER A 40 -20.30 9.92 -22.96
C SER A 40 -21.60 10.31 -22.27
N GLU A 41 -22.74 9.93 -22.84
CA GLU A 41 -24.05 10.07 -22.19
C GLU A 41 -24.18 9.20 -20.93
N GLN A 42 -23.32 8.18 -20.80
CA GLN A 42 -23.28 7.25 -19.67
C GLN A 42 -22.32 7.70 -18.56
N THR A 43 -21.71 8.88 -18.66
CA THR A 43 -20.75 9.37 -17.66
C THR A 43 -20.97 10.84 -17.37
N ALA A 44 -21.10 11.18 -16.10
CA ALA A 44 -21.23 12.55 -15.63
C ALA A 44 -20.18 12.87 -14.57
N TYR A 45 -19.77 14.14 -14.54
CA TYR A 45 -18.73 14.65 -13.65
C TYR A 45 -19.31 15.80 -12.83
N SER A 46 -19.20 15.72 -11.51
CA SER A 46 -19.36 16.84 -10.59
C SER A 46 -18.03 17.13 -9.88
N ASP A 47 -17.96 18.16 -9.05
CA ASP A 47 -16.75 18.45 -8.28
C ASP A 47 -16.38 17.31 -7.31
N GLU A 48 -17.38 16.58 -6.83
CA GLU A 48 -17.20 15.53 -5.82
C GLU A 48 -17.12 14.12 -6.41
N TYR A 49 -17.84 13.83 -7.49
CA TYR A 49 -18.04 12.47 -7.98
C TYR A 49 -17.93 12.34 -9.50
N ILE A 50 -17.54 11.14 -9.93
CA ILE A 50 -17.77 10.61 -11.27
C ILE A 50 -18.90 9.60 -11.14
N THR A 51 -19.98 9.77 -11.89
CA THR A 51 -21.08 8.80 -11.96
C THR A 51 -21.10 8.15 -13.33
N SER A 52 -21.19 6.83 -13.39
CA SER A 52 -21.29 6.10 -14.65
C SER A 52 -22.32 4.97 -14.62
N SER A 53 -23.04 4.82 -15.72
CA SER A 53 -23.95 3.70 -15.95
C SER A 53 -23.22 2.58 -16.69
N PHE A 54 -23.36 1.34 -16.21
CA PHE A 54 -22.73 0.17 -16.78
C PHE A 54 -23.72 -0.99 -16.89
N THR A 55 -23.83 -1.59 -18.08
CA THR A 55 -24.61 -2.82 -18.28
C THR A 55 -23.68 -4.03 -18.22
N ASN A 56 -23.74 -4.78 -17.13
CA ASN A 56 -23.09 -6.08 -17.03
C ASN A 56 -23.87 -7.10 -17.87
N ARG A 57 -23.26 -7.59 -18.95
CA ARG A 57 -23.86 -8.59 -19.83
C ARG A 57 -23.26 -9.96 -19.54
N GLY A 58 -24.12 -10.96 -19.38
CA GLY A 58 -23.72 -12.33 -19.11
C GLY A 58 -24.62 -13.33 -19.82
N ALA A 59 -24.56 -14.58 -19.40
CA ALA A 59 -25.47 -15.63 -19.87
C ALA A 59 -25.75 -16.63 -18.75
N ALA A 60 -27.02 -17.01 -18.60
CA ALA A 60 -27.44 -18.15 -17.78
C ALA A 60 -27.47 -19.40 -18.67
N VAL A 61 -26.88 -20.49 -18.20
CA VAL A 61 -26.81 -21.76 -18.96
C VAL A 61 -27.52 -22.84 -18.16
N THR A 62 -28.51 -23.48 -18.78
CA THR A 62 -29.15 -24.68 -18.25
C THR A 62 -28.89 -25.85 -19.18
N VAL A 63 -28.56 -27.01 -18.61
CA VAL A 63 -28.32 -28.25 -19.36
C VAL A 63 -29.44 -29.23 -19.05
N THR A 64 -30.15 -29.67 -20.08
CA THR A 64 -31.23 -30.67 -19.97
C THR A 64 -31.06 -31.67 -21.09
N ASP A 65 -30.95 -32.95 -20.74
CA ASP A 65 -30.74 -34.06 -21.69
C ASP A 65 -29.57 -33.84 -22.68
N GLY A 66 -28.49 -33.20 -22.21
CA GLY A 66 -27.31 -32.88 -23.03
C GLY A 66 -27.47 -31.66 -23.95
N GLN A 67 -28.65 -31.05 -24.01
CA GLN A 67 -28.88 -29.78 -24.70
C GLN A 67 -28.51 -28.60 -23.79
N TYR A 68 -27.74 -27.66 -24.33
CA TYR A 68 -27.42 -26.39 -23.68
C TYR A 68 -28.44 -25.32 -24.10
N LEU A 69 -29.20 -24.80 -23.14
CA LEU A 69 -29.99 -23.59 -23.32
C LEU A 69 -29.22 -22.43 -22.71
N VAL A 70 -28.76 -21.51 -23.57
CA VAL A 70 -28.01 -20.31 -23.18
C VAL A 70 -28.94 -19.11 -23.28
N THR A 71 -29.21 -18.46 -22.15
CA THR A 71 -30.06 -17.26 -22.06
C THR A 71 -29.20 -16.04 -21.75
N PRO A 72 -29.01 -15.09 -22.69
CA PRO A 72 -28.30 -13.85 -22.42
C PRO A 72 -28.95 -13.07 -21.28
N THR A 73 -28.13 -12.50 -20.39
CA THR A 73 -28.58 -11.67 -19.28
C THR A 73 -27.97 -10.28 -19.37
N ALA A 74 -28.71 -9.27 -18.91
CA ALA A 74 -28.24 -7.90 -18.81
C ALA A 74 -28.67 -7.32 -17.46
N GLN A 75 -27.70 -6.82 -16.69
CA GLN A 75 -27.95 -6.17 -15.41
C GLN A 75 -27.33 -4.78 -15.41
N GLN A 76 -28.15 -3.77 -15.15
CA GLN A 76 -27.70 -2.39 -15.09
C GLN A 76 -27.15 -2.04 -13.71
N TYR A 77 -26.04 -1.32 -13.69
CA TYR A 77 -25.38 -0.78 -12.51
C TYR A 77 -25.18 0.72 -12.69
N GLU A 78 -25.37 1.47 -11.60
CA GLU A 78 -24.92 2.85 -11.48
C GLU A 78 -23.74 2.88 -10.52
N LEU A 79 -22.61 3.36 -10.99
CA LEU A 79 -21.34 3.42 -10.26
C LEU A 79 -21.06 4.87 -9.90
N GLN A 80 -20.71 5.12 -8.64
CA GLN A 80 -20.28 6.43 -8.17
C GLN A 80 -18.87 6.34 -7.59
N THR A 81 -17.95 7.14 -8.14
CA THR A 81 -16.55 7.19 -7.73
C THR A 81 -16.22 8.58 -7.18
N ALA A 82 -15.74 8.66 -5.94
CA ALA A 82 -15.29 9.92 -5.35
C ALA A 82 -14.04 10.46 -6.07
N ARG A 83 -14.05 11.76 -6.38
CA ARG A 83 -12.92 12.43 -7.05
C ARG A 83 -11.79 12.78 -6.09
N LYS A 84 -12.13 13.12 -4.84
CA LYS A 84 -11.14 13.42 -3.81
C LYS A 84 -10.44 12.13 -3.35
N VAL A 85 -9.14 12.07 -3.59
CA VAL A 85 -8.28 10.99 -3.08
C VAL A 85 -8.08 11.18 -1.57
N ALA A 86 -8.45 10.16 -0.80
CA ALA A 86 -8.41 10.16 0.65
C ALA A 86 -6.98 10.09 1.20
N LYS A 87 -6.67 10.85 2.25
CA LYS A 87 -5.42 10.69 3.01
C LYS A 87 -5.43 9.31 3.66
N THR A 88 -4.49 8.47 3.24
CA THR A 88 -4.56 7.03 3.49
C THR A 88 -3.36 6.54 4.31
N GLY A 89 -3.63 5.86 5.41
CA GLY A 89 -2.62 5.11 6.16
C GLY A 89 -2.51 3.66 5.70
N LEU A 90 -1.29 3.14 5.69
CA LEU A 90 -0.98 1.72 5.51
C LEU A 90 -0.34 1.21 6.81
N MET A 91 -1.07 0.32 7.49
CA MET A 91 -0.64 -0.37 8.69
C MET A 91 -0.23 -1.79 8.34
N MET A 92 1.03 -2.14 8.55
CA MET A 92 1.56 -3.48 8.26
C MET A 92 1.72 -4.30 9.53
N VAL A 93 1.19 -5.52 9.55
CA VAL A 93 1.59 -6.52 10.54
C VAL A 93 2.87 -7.17 10.01
N GLY A 94 3.96 -7.07 10.75
CA GLY A 94 5.31 -7.43 10.32
C GLY A 94 6.04 -6.35 9.58
N TRP A 95 5.85 -5.12 10.05
CA TRP A 95 6.41 -3.94 9.42
C TRP A 95 7.95 -3.97 9.41
N GLY A 96 8.58 -4.49 10.46
CA GLY A 96 10.03 -4.68 10.57
C GLY A 96 10.57 -5.94 9.88
N GLY A 97 9.72 -6.68 9.15
CA GLY A 97 10.12 -7.77 8.28
C GLY A 97 10.70 -7.31 6.94
N ASN A 98 11.16 -8.25 6.11
CA ASN A 98 11.78 -7.96 4.81
C ASN A 98 10.82 -7.17 3.90
N ASN A 99 9.56 -7.58 3.81
CA ASN A 99 8.57 -6.91 2.96
C ASN A 99 8.23 -5.50 3.48
N GLY A 100 7.96 -5.36 4.78
CA GLY A 100 7.57 -4.08 5.37
C GLY A 100 8.69 -3.03 5.28
N THR A 101 9.94 -3.42 5.55
CA THR A 101 11.10 -2.55 5.42
C THR A 101 11.39 -2.19 3.96
N THR A 102 11.34 -3.16 3.04
CA THR A 102 11.56 -2.93 1.60
C THR A 102 10.50 -2.01 1.01
N LEU A 103 9.21 -2.22 1.32
CA LEU A 103 8.13 -1.36 0.85
C LEU A 103 8.28 0.07 1.39
N SER A 104 8.60 0.21 2.68
CA SER A 104 8.79 1.53 3.31
C SER A 104 9.96 2.28 2.69
N ALA A 105 11.11 1.62 2.52
CA ALA A 105 12.28 2.19 1.88
C ALA A 105 12.02 2.55 0.41
N THR A 106 11.29 1.72 -0.33
CA THR A 106 10.91 1.99 -1.72
C THR A 106 10.07 3.26 -1.82
N ILE A 107 9.09 3.40 -0.94
CA ILE A 107 8.23 4.59 -0.89
C ILE A 107 9.03 5.84 -0.51
N LEU A 108 9.91 5.75 0.51
CA LEU A 108 10.74 6.88 0.93
C LEU A 108 11.75 7.28 -0.16
N ALA A 109 12.39 6.32 -0.81
CA ALA A 109 13.29 6.60 -1.93
C ALA A 109 12.56 7.32 -3.08
N ASN A 110 11.35 6.89 -3.45
CA ASN A 110 10.53 7.56 -4.46
C ASN A 110 10.01 8.94 -4.02
N ARG A 111 9.73 9.15 -2.72
CA ARG A 111 9.31 10.46 -2.17
C ARG A 111 10.41 11.50 -2.24
N HIS A 112 11.62 11.09 -1.88
CA HIS A 112 12.79 11.97 -1.76
C HIS A 112 13.69 11.92 -3.00
N ASN A 113 13.25 11.21 -4.05
CA ASN A 113 13.98 10.98 -5.29
C ASN A 113 15.44 10.55 -5.08
N ILE A 114 15.66 9.61 -4.16
CA ILE A 114 16.98 9.12 -3.76
C ILE A 114 17.58 8.26 -4.88
N VAL A 115 18.63 8.76 -5.52
CA VAL A 115 19.43 8.03 -6.52
C VAL A 115 20.59 7.32 -5.85
N TRP A 116 21.00 6.14 -6.32
CA TRP A 116 22.11 5.38 -5.70
C TRP A 116 23.02 4.76 -6.74
N HIS A 117 24.24 4.45 -6.34
CA HIS A 117 25.22 3.79 -7.19
C HIS A 117 25.10 2.27 -7.06
N THR A 118 25.18 1.59 -8.21
CA THR A 118 25.43 0.16 -8.29
C THR A 118 26.66 -0.09 -9.16
N LYS A 119 27.08 -1.36 -9.25
CA LYS A 119 28.15 -1.77 -10.18
C LYS A 119 27.83 -1.45 -11.65
N SER A 120 26.55 -1.26 -11.97
CA SER A 120 26.05 -0.95 -13.32
C SER A 120 25.81 0.55 -13.55
N GLY A 121 26.16 1.40 -12.58
CA GLY A 121 25.99 2.85 -12.65
C GLY A 121 24.92 3.39 -11.70
N VAL A 122 24.55 4.65 -11.92
CA VAL A 122 23.55 5.35 -11.09
C VAL A 122 22.14 4.81 -11.41
N GLN A 123 21.39 4.51 -10.36
CA GLN A 123 20.00 4.08 -10.39
C GLN A 123 19.10 5.16 -9.80
N GLN A 124 17.83 5.15 -10.20
CA GLN A 124 16.80 6.04 -9.69
C GLN A 124 15.61 5.25 -9.13
N PRO A 125 14.89 5.80 -8.14
CA PRO A 125 13.80 5.08 -7.50
C PRO A 125 12.62 4.98 -8.46
N ASN A 126 11.92 3.85 -8.39
CA ASN A 126 10.79 3.57 -9.27
C ASN A 126 9.82 2.57 -8.61
N TYR A 127 8.69 2.33 -9.28
CA TYR A 127 7.68 1.31 -8.94
C TYR A 127 7.57 0.19 -10.00
N ILE A 128 8.68 -0.18 -10.64
CA ILE A 128 8.70 -1.34 -11.53
C ILE A 128 8.27 -2.60 -10.75
N GLY A 129 7.44 -3.44 -11.39
CA GLY A 129 6.80 -4.59 -10.75
C GLY A 129 5.42 -4.30 -10.14
N SER A 130 5.04 -3.03 -9.97
CA SER A 130 3.66 -2.67 -9.59
C SER A 130 2.76 -2.64 -10.82
N LEU A 131 1.73 -3.50 -10.87
CA LEU A 131 0.74 -3.49 -11.95
C LEU A 131 0.08 -2.11 -12.12
N LEU A 132 -0.24 -1.43 -11.02
CA LEU A 132 -0.94 -0.14 -11.07
C LEU A 132 -0.04 1.02 -11.55
N ARG A 133 1.27 0.95 -11.25
CA ARG A 133 2.22 2.04 -11.54
C ARG A 133 3.11 1.79 -12.76
N ALA A 134 3.30 0.54 -13.15
CA ALA A 134 4.19 0.11 -14.22
C ALA A 134 3.46 -0.56 -15.40
N SER A 135 2.13 -0.56 -15.41
CA SER A 135 1.34 -1.04 -16.56
C SER A 135 0.40 0.03 -17.09
N THR A 136 0.01 -0.15 -18.35
CA THR A 136 -0.86 0.76 -19.08
C THR A 136 -2.11 0.05 -19.58
N VAL A 137 -3.19 0.81 -19.77
CA VAL A 137 -4.39 0.39 -20.49
C VAL A 137 -4.55 1.22 -21.76
N ARG A 138 -5.06 0.60 -22.83
CA ARG A 138 -5.41 1.30 -24.07
C ARG A 138 -6.72 2.05 -23.88
N LEU A 139 -6.73 3.34 -24.19
CA LEU A 139 -7.96 4.15 -24.20
C LEU A 139 -8.68 4.08 -25.56
N GLY A 140 -7.91 4.01 -26.64
CA GLY A 140 -8.42 4.04 -28.00
C GLY A 140 -7.29 4.29 -28.99
N SER A 141 -7.63 4.84 -30.15
CA SER A 141 -6.67 5.21 -31.18
C SER A 141 -6.82 6.69 -31.53
N ASP A 142 -5.70 7.36 -31.78
CA ASP A 142 -5.67 8.74 -32.25
C ASP A 142 -6.19 8.80 -33.69
N PRO A 143 -7.26 9.56 -33.98
CA PRO A 143 -7.84 9.61 -35.32
C PRO A 143 -6.91 10.22 -36.37
N SER A 144 -5.93 11.05 -35.98
CA SER A 144 -5.01 11.70 -36.90
C SER A 144 -3.84 10.80 -37.32
N THR A 145 -3.37 9.96 -36.41
CA THR A 145 -2.18 9.10 -36.63
C THR A 145 -2.50 7.62 -36.75
N GLY A 146 -3.70 7.19 -36.35
CA GLY A 146 -4.11 5.80 -36.24
C GLY A 146 -3.43 5.01 -35.12
N LYS A 147 -2.58 5.65 -34.32
CA LYS A 147 -1.79 4.98 -33.27
C LYS A 147 -2.61 4.82 -31.99
N ASP A 148 -2.35 3.73 -31.28
CA ASP A 148 -3.00 3.48 -29.99
C ASP A 148 -2.52 4.43 -28.90
N VAL A 149 -3.48 4.99 -28.18
CA VAL A 149 -3.24 5.85 -27.01
C VAL A 149 -3.36 5.02 -25.75
N HIS A 150 -2.27 4.95 -24.99
CA HIS A 150 -2.18 4.23 -23.74
C HIS A 150 -1.94 5.17 -22.56
N VAL A 151 -2.50 4.81 -21.42
CA VAL A 151 -2.32 5.55 -20.16
C VAL A 151 -1.97 4.58 -19.03
N PRO A 152 -1.19 5.01 -18.02
CA PRO A 152 -1.00 4.23 -16.80
C PRO A 152 -2.34 3.82 -16.18
N VAL A 153 -2.42 2.59 -15.68
CA VAL A 153 -3.65 2.07 -15.04
C VAL A 153 -4.09 2.96 -13.86
N SER A 154 -3.13 3.51 -13.12
CA SER A 154 -3.39 4.42 -12.00
C SER A 154 -3.93 5.79 -12.40
N ASP A 155 -3.94 6.14 -13.69
CA ASP A 155 -4.48 7.42 -14.18
C ASP A 155 -5.94 7.30 -14.67
N VAL A 156 -6.48 6.07 -14.76
CA VAL A 156 -7.84 5.80 -15.25
C VAL A 156 -8.90 6.40 -14.33
N LEU A 157 -8.68 6.32 -13.02
CA LEU A 157 -9.56 6.87 -11.98
C LEU A 157 -8.71 7.47 -10.85
N PRO A 158 -9.26 8.42 -10.07
CA PRO A 158 -8.56 8.99 -8.91
C PRO A 158 -8.10 7.90 -7.93
N MET A 159 -6.78 7.81 -7.72
CA MET A 159 -6.16 6.74 -6.94
C MET A 159 -5.09 7.30 -6.01
N VAL A 160 -4.92 6.66 -4.85
CA VAL A 160 -3.85 6.98 -3.90
C VAL A 160 -2.50 6.68 -4.54
N HIS A 161 -1.61 7.67 -4.57
CA HIS A 161 -0.24 7.46 -4.98
C HIS A 161 0.56 6.82 -3.83
N PRO A 162 1.45 5.84 -4.05
CA PRO A 162 2.22 5.22 -2.97
C PRO A 162 3.05 6.24 -2.14
N ASN A 163 3.58 7.29 -2.80
CA ASN A 163 4.23 8.42 -2.12
C ASN A 163 3.32 9.18 -1.13
N ASP A 164 2.01 8.98 -1.09
CA ASP A 164 1.10 9.67 -0.16
C ASP A 164 0.68 8.81 1.04
N LEU A 165 1.11 7.54 1.09
CA LEU A 165 0.74 6.61 2.16
C LEU A 165 1.39 6.96 3.50
N VAL A 166 0.60 7.18 4.55
CA VAL A 166 1.16 7.27 5.90
C VAL A 166 1.52 5.86 6.38
N LEU A 167 2.81 5.59 6.58
CA LEU A 167 3.32 4.26 6.90
C LEU A 167 3.33 4.04 8.42
N GLY A 168 2.89 2.86 8.84
CA GLY A 168 2.93 2.40 10.22
C GLY A 168 2.74 0.89 10.29
N GLY A 169 2.72 0.35 11.51
CA GLY A 169 2.48 -1.07 11.70
C GLY A 169 2.99 -1.61 13.01
N TRP A 170 2.84 -2.92 13.15
CA TRP A 170 3.24 -3.71 14.30
C TRP A 170 4.33 -4.70 13.90
N ASP A 171 5.22 -5.05 14.82
CA ASP A 171 6.14 -6.17 14.68
C ASP A 171 6.41 -6.74 16.07
N ILE A 172 6.70 -8.03 16.15
CA ILE A 172 7.12 -8.66 17.41
C ILE A 172 8.55 -8.24 17.79
N SER A 173 9.32 -7.67 16.87
CA SER A 173 10.64 -7.09 17.10
C SER A 173 10.60 -5.57 17.26
N GLY A 174 11.31 -5.04 18.26
CA GLY A 174 11.44 -3.62 18.54
C GLY A 174 12.61 -2.93 17.84
N ALA A 175 13.23 -3.59 16.86
CA ALA A 175 14.25 -2.99 16.00
C ALA A 175 13.69 -1.76 15.28
N ARG A 176 14.45 -0.68 15.24
CA ARG A 176 14.05 0.51 14.49
C ARG A 176 14.04 0.19 12.98
N MET A 177 13.20 0.87 12.20
CA MET A 177 12.97 0.50 10.79
C MET A 177 14.23 0.48 9.92
N ASP A 178 15.23 1.32 10.21
CA ASP A 178 16.55 1.29 9.56
C ASP A 178 17.41 0.08 9.96
N GLU A 179 17.39 -0.32 11.23
CA GLU A 179 18.06 -1.54 11.71
C GLU A 179 17.40 -2.79 11.11
N ALA A 180 16.08 -2.78 11.05
CA ALA A 180 15.29 -3.83 10.42
C ALA A 180 15.58 -3.94 8.91
N MET A 181 15.71 -2.81 8.21
CA MET A 181 16.12 -2.77 6.80
C MET A 181 17.53 -3.35 6.60
N LYS A 182 18.47 -2.97 7.47
CA LYS A 182 19.85 -3.51 7.44
C LYS A 182 19.86 -5.03 7.66
N ARG A 183 19.06 -5.51 8.61
CA ARG A 183 18.88 -6.95 8.90
C ARG A 183 18.27 -7.69 7.71
N ALA A 184 17.37 -7.07 6.96
CA ALA A 184 16.67 -7.71 5.84
C ALA A 184 17.60 -8.00 4.64
N GLN A 185 18.65 -7.20 4.45
CA GLN A 185 19.66 -7.40 3.38
C GLN A 185 19.07 -7.50 1.96
N VAL A 186 17.94 -6.83 1.70
CA VAL A 186 17.26 -6.87 0.39
C VAL A 186 17.80 -5.82 -0.57
N LEU A 187 18.00 -4.59 -0.08
CA LEU A 187 18.35 -3.44 -0.91
C LEU A 187 19.86 -3.33 -1.13
N ASP A 188 20.27 -2.74 -2.26
CA ASP A 188 21.67 -2.36 -2.49
C ASP A 188 22.22 -1.54 -1.32
N TRP A 189 23.48 -1.76 -0.97
CA TRP A 189 24.09 -1.11 0.19
C TRP A 189 24.07 0.42 0.11
N ASP A 190 24.35 1.00 -1.08
CA ASP A 190 24.34 2.46 -1.23
C ASP A 190 22.92 3.03 -1.09
N LEU A 191 21.89 2.33 -1.60
CA LEU A 191 20.49 2.71 -1.36
C LEU A 191 20.14 2.65 0.14
N GLN A 192 20.53 1.58 0.84
CA GLN A 192 20.31 1.47 2.28
C GLN A 192 20.94 2.65 3.03
N ARG A 193 22.20 3.00 2.72
CA ARG A 193 22.90 4.13 3.34
C ARG A 193 22.15 5.44 3.14
N GLN A 194 21.64 5.69 1.94
CA GLN A 194 20.98 6.94 1.61
C GLN A 194 19.57 7.05 2.18
N VAL A 195 18.78 5.96 2.19
CA VAL A 195 17.42 5.98 2.76
C VAL A 195 17.40 5.83 4.29
N MET A 196 18.54 5.46 4.91
CA MET A 196 18.66 5.20 6.35
C MET A 196 18.11 6.32 7.25
N PRO A 197 18.40 7.62 7.02
CA PRO A 197 17.87 8.69 7.86
C PRO A 197 16.33 8.76 7.82
N HIS A 198 15.74 8.51 6.65
CA HIS A 198 14.29 8.51 6.47
C HIS A 198 13.65 7.27 7.11
N MET A 199 14.30 6.11 7.02
CA MET A 199 13.84 4.89 7.71
C MET A 199 13.93 5.04 9.23
N ALA A 200 15.02 5.62 9.74
CA ALA A 200 15.16 5.91 11.17
C ALA A 200 14.06 6.85 11.69
N ALA A 201 13.65 7.83 10.88
CA ALA A 201 12.58 8.78 11.21
C ALA A 201 11.19 8.13 11.30
N LEU A 202 10.96 6.96 10.67
CA LEU A 202 9.74 6.18 10.87
C LEU A 202 9.64 5.61 12.30
N GLY A 203 10.76 5.49 13.01
CA GLY A 203 10.82 4.97 14.36
C GLY A 203 10.75 3.44 14.43
N LYS A 204 10.22 2.94 15.55
CA LYS A 204 10.03 1.51 15.81
C LYS A 204 8.60 1.09 15.44
N PRO A 205 8.40 -0.18 15.03
CA PRO A 205 7.06 -0.76 14.97
C PRO A 205 6.35 -0.67 16.33
N LEU A 206 5.03 -0.64 16.31
CA LEU A 206 4.21 -0.81 17.50
C LEU A 206 4.33 -2.25 18.03
N PRO A 207 4.15 -2.48 19.34
CA PRO A 207 4.16 -3.83 19.90
C PRO A 207 3.09 -4.72 19.25
N SER A 208 3.45 -5.92 18.81
CA SER A 208 2.50 -6.84 18.18
C SER A 208 1.98 -7.91 19.15
N ILE A 209 0.97 -8.65 18.73
CA ILE A 209 0.51 -9.85 19.45
C ILE A 209 1.44 -11.01 19.10
N TYR A 210 1.95 -11.70 20.12
CA TYR A 210 2.76 -12.91 19.95
C TYR A 210 2.12 -14.11 20.66
N TYR A 211 1.68 -15.09 19.87
CA TYR A 211 1.20 -16.38 20.37
C TYR A 211 2.13 -17.48 19.83
N PRO A 212 3.05 -18.01 20.66
CA PRO A 212 4.06 -18.98 20.23
C PRO A 212 3.48 -20.18 19.49
N ASP A 213 2.29 -20.65 19.89
CA ASP A 213 1.59 -21.81 19.31
C ASP A 213 1.30 -21.68 17.80
N PHE A 214 1.32 -20.46 17.25
CA PHE A 214 1.04 -20.20 15.83
C PHE A 214 2.30 -19.87 15.01
N THR A 215 3.45 -19.76 15.66
CA THR A 215 4.72 -19.33 15.06
C THR A 215 5.79 -20.41 15.19
N ALA A 216 6.79 -20.39 14.31
CA ALA A 216 7.94 -21.27 14.46
C ALA A 216 8.74 -20.90 15.73
N THR A 217 9.29 -21.91 16.41
CA THR A 217 10.03 -21.74 17.68
C THR A 217 11.27 -20.86 17.57
N ASN A 218 11.89 -20.79 16.39
CA ASN A 218 13.03 -19.90 16.13
C ASN A 218 12.68 -18.41 16.15
N GLN A 219 11.39 -18.04 16.20
CA GLN A 219 10.94 -16.66 16.29
C GLN A 219 10.92 -16.13 17.73
N GLU A 220 11.05 -16.99 18.75
CA GLU A 220 11.00 -16.58 20.16
C GLU A 220 12.07 -15.54 20.48
N ALA A 221 13.30 -15.75 20.02
CA ALA A 221 14.40 -14.80 20.25
C ALA A 221 14.19 -13.44 19.56
N ARG A 222 13.30 -13.35 18.57
CA ARG A 222 12.95 -12.11 17.87
C ARG A 222 11.83 -11.34 18.57
N ALA A 223 11.04 -12.00 19.41
CA ALA A 223 9.82 -11.45 20.01
C ALA A 223 10.11 -10.61 21.27
N ASP A 224 10.83 -9.49 21.12
CA ASP A 224 11.18 -8.57 22.22
C ASP A 224 10.21 -7.38 22.37
N HIS A 225 9.19 -7.29 21.50
CA HIS A 225 8.23 -6.18 21.44
C HIS A 225 6.79 -6.69 21.31
N ALA A 226 6.38 -7.54 22.24
CA ALA A 226 5.04 -8.10 22.28
C ALA A 226 4.12 -7.36 23.27
N ILE A 227 2.83 -7.28 22.95
CA ILE A 227 1.79 -6.83 23.88
C ILE A 227 1.69 -7.86 25.02
N PRO A 228 1.76 -7.43 26.30
CA PRO A 228 1.71 -8.36 27.42
C PRO A 228 0.31 -8.96 27.61
N GLY A 229 0.27 -10.17 28.17
CA GLY A 229 -0.97 -10.87 28.51
C GLY A 229 -1.48 -11.83 27.43
N LYS A 230 -2.45 -12.66 27.81
CA LYS A 230 -3.03 -13.71 26.95
C LYS A 230 -4.51 -13.47 26.65
N ASP A 231 -5.08 -12.38 27.15
CA ASP A 231 -6.47 -12.03 26.90
C ASP A 231 -6.63 -11.52 25.46
N LYS A 232 -7.25 -12.36 24.63
CA LYS A 232 -7.47 -12.08 23.21
C LYS A 232 -8.42 -10.89 23.00
N GLN A 233 -9.35 -10.64 23.92
CA GLN A 233 -10.28 -9.53 23.81
C GLN A 233 -9.56 -8.20 24.07
N ALA A 234 -8.77 -8.12 25.14
CA ALA A 234 -7.92 -6.97 25.42
C ALA A 234 -6.92 -6.68 24.27
N ASN A 235 -6.32 -7.74 23.71
CA ASN A 235 -5.41 -7.61 22.57
C ASN A 235 -6.11 -7.05 21.32
N LEU A 236 -7.35 -7.47 21.04
CA LEU A 236 -8.15 -6.92 19.94
C LEU A 236 -8.47 -5.43 20.14
N GLU A 237 -8.80 -5.04 21.38
CA GLU A 237 -9.08 -3.64 21.72
C GLU A 237 -7.84 -2.76 21.60
N HIS A 238 -6.68 -3.27 22.01
CA HIS A 238 -5.39 -2.60 21.81
C HIS A 238 -5.11 -2.33 20.33
N LEU A 239 -5.21 -3.35 19.47
CA LEU A 239 -4.98 -3.18 18.02
C LEU A 239 -5.97 -2.20 17.37
N ARG A 240 -7.23 -2.17 17.83
CA ARG A 240 -8.22 -1.18 17.35
C ARG A 240 -7.85 0.24 17.76
N ALA A 241 -7.34 0.43 18.97
CA ALA A 241 -6.88 1.73 19.44
C ALA A 241 -5.67 2.22 18.63
N ASP A 242 -4.70 1.34 18.38
CA ASP A 242 -3.52 1.62 17.55
C ASP A 242 -3.88 2.00 16.11
N ALA A 243 -4.81 1.28 15.50
CA ALA A 243 -5.27 1.51 14.14
C ALA A 243 -6.16 2.75 13.98
N SER A 244 -6.39 3.52 15.05
CA SER A 244 -7.26 4.69 15.02
C SER A 244 -6.74 5.76 14.06
N LYS A 245 -7.59 6.14 13.11
CA LYS A 245 -7.31 7.16 12.08
C LYS A 245 -7.03 8.55 12.65
N ALA A 246 -7.54 8.85 13.85
CA ALA A 246 -7.49 10.18 14.44
C ALA A 246 -6.06 10.69 14.69
N LYS A 247 -5.15 9.78 15.09
CA LYS A 247 -3.75 10.11 15.44
C LYS A 247 -2.99 10.81 14.31
N HIS A 248 -3.29 10.46 13.06
CA HIS A 248 -2.63 11.01 11.86
C HIS A 248 -3.59 11.80 10.95
N ARG A 249 -4.80 12.11 11.44
CA ARG A 249 -5.88 12.78 10.68
C ARG A 249 -6.12 12.09 9.33
N LEU A 250 -6.23 10.77 9.35
CA LEU A 250 -6.43 9.95 8.15
C LEU A 250 -7.91 9.88 7.79
N ASP A 251 -8.21 9.94 6.50
CA ASP A 251 -9.55 9.67 5.98
C ASP A 251 -9.81 8.16 5.96
N ARG A 252 -8.78 7.39 5.56
CA ARG A 252 -8.79 5.93 5.41
C ARG A 252 -7.54 5.28 6.00
N ALA A 253 -7.68 4.03 6.44
CA ALA A 253 -6.56 3.18 6.83
C ALA A 253 -6.77 1.77 6.28
N PHE A 254 -5.70 1.15 5.80
CA PHE A 254 -5.67 -0.25 5.36
C PHE A 254 -4.70 -1.01 6.24
N VAL A 255 -5.12 -2.21 6.68
CA VAL A 255 -4.26 -3.13 7.41
C VAL A 255 -3.85 -4.26 6.45
N SER A 256 -2.55 -4.52 6.35
CA SER A 256 -1.98 -5.60 5.54
C SER A 256 -1.14 -6.52 6.40
N TRP A 257 -1.39 -7.82 6.31
CA TRP A 257 -0.55 -8.82 6.96
C TRP A 257 0.63 -9.19 6.06
N THR A 258 1.85 -8.87 6.50
CA THR A 258 3.09 -9.15 5.78
C THR A 258 4.08 -9.98 6.60
N GLU A 259 3.61 -10.55 7.72
CA GLU A 259 4.39 -11.42 8.60
C GLU A 259 4.59 -12.83 8.02
N HIS A 260 5.43 -13.58 8.74
CA HIS A 260 5.68 -15.01 8.52
C HIS A 260 4.36 -15.82 8.42
N PRO A 261 4.36 -16.90 7.63
CA PRO A 261 3.23 -17.84 7.59
C PRO A 261 2.90 -18.36 8.98
N MET A 262 1.61 -18.38 9.32
CA MET A 262 1.12 -18.99 10.55
C MET A 262 0.67 -20.43 10.31
N LEU A 263 0.71 -21.24 11.36
CA LEU A 263 0.07 -22.56 11.33
C LEU A 263 -1.44 -22.42 11.10
N HIS A 264 -2.00 -23.35 10.33
CA HIS A 264 -3.44 -23.34 10.05
C HIS A 264 -4.22 -23.60 11.34
N SER A 265 -5.17 -22.72 11.65
CA SER A 265 -6.15 -23.01 12.70
C SER A 265 -7.09 -24.11 12.23
N HIS A 266 -7.36 -25.11 13.08
CA HIS A 266 -8.40 -26.08 12.79
C HIS A 266 -9.75 -25.38 12.64
N PRO A 267 -10.51 -25.64 11.56
CA PRO A 267 -11.88 -25.15 11.46
C PRO A 267 -12.69 -25.78 12.59
N CYS A 268 -13.07 -24.98 13.57
CA CYS A 268 -13.92 -25.41 14.66
C CYS A 268 -15.37 -25.53 14.14
N PRO A 269 -16.04 -26.69 14.28
CA PRO A 269 -17.47 -26.76 14.03
C PRO A 269 -18.15 -25.82 15.03
N ARG A 270 -18.77 -24.75 14.52
CA ARG A 270 -19.51 -23.81 15.36
C ARG A 270 -20.59 -24.58 16.15
N PRO A 271 -20.86 -24.24 17.42
CA PRO A 271 -22.19 -24.49 17.97
C PRO A 271 -23.21 -23.81 17.06
N THR A 272 -24.26 -24.54 16.69
CA THR A 272 -25.28 -24.17 15.71
C THR A 272 -25.79 -22.74 15.91
N ARG A 273 -25.38 -21.82 15.04
CA ARG A 273 -26.06 -20.54 14.86
C ARG A 273 -26.40 -20.39 13.38
N SER A 274 -27.69 -20.43 13.11
CA SER A 274 -28.35 -20.31 11.82
C SER A 274 -27.98 -18.99 11.11
N ALA A 275 -27.02 -19.03 10.19
CA ALA A 275 -26.93 -18.13 9.03
C ALA A 275 -25.77 -18.59 8.13
N PRO A 276 -25.97 -18.81 6.82
CA PRO A 276 -24.89 -19.17 5.91
C PRO A 276 -24.25 -17.91 5.31
N ARG A 277 -22.90 -17.87 5.22
CA ARG A 277 -22.11 -17.29 4.10
C ARG A 277 -20.58 -17.35 4.34
N PRO A 278 -19.74 -17.23 3.29
CA PRO A 278 -18.89 -18.33 2.84
C PRO A 278 -17.41 -18.13 3.21
N GLY A 279 -16.66 -19.22 3.08
CA GLY A 279 -15.22 -19.27 3.34
C GLY A 279 -14.40 -18.31 2.49
N ALA A 280 -13.30 -17.86 3.07
CA ALA A 280 -12.24 -17.17 2.36
C ALA A 280 -10.89 -17.69 2.88
N SER A 281 -10.22 -18.49 2.05
CA SER A 281 -8.77 -18.61 2.04
C SER A 281 -8.24 -17.55 1.07
N GLY A 282 -7.21 -16.80 1.49
CA GLY A 282 -6.59 -15.73 0.70
C GLY A 282 -6.54 -14.41 1.45
N VAL A 283 -5.42 -13.69 1.27
CA VAL A 283 -5.06 -12.36 1.81
C VAL A 283 -6.23 -11.62 2.45
N VAL A 284 -6.22 -11.54 3.78
CA VAL A 284 -7.20 -10.75 4.53
C VAL A 284 -6.79 -9.27 4.41
N CYS A 285 -7.31 -8.60 3.39
CA CYS A 285 -7.30 -7.15 3.32
C CYS A 285 -8.51 -6.62 4.10
N CYS A 286 -8.33 -6.36 5.39
CA CYS A 286 -9.37 -5.73 6.22
C CYS A 286 -9.38 -4.22 5.94
N THR A 287 -10.38 -3.75 5.19
CA THR A 287 -10.70 -2.32 5.10
C THR A 287 -11.47 -1.90 6.34
N TYR A 288 -10.84 -1.15 7.24
CA TYR A 288 -11.52 -0.62 8.42
C TYR A 288 -12.13 0.74 8.10
N THR A 289 -13.44 0.78 7.85
CA THR A 289 -14.20 2.02 7.88
C THR A 289 -14.67 2.26 9.31
N ALA A 290 -13.84 2.94 10.12
CA ALA A 290 -14.34 3.48 11.39
C ALA A 290 -15.44 4.49 11.07
N ARG A 291 -16.68 4.19 11.47
CA ARG A 291 -17.75 5.19 11.57
C ARG A 291 -17.41 6.14 12.73
N PRO A 292 -17.82 7.42 12.65
CA PRO A 292 -17.47 8.46 13.61
C PRO A 292 -17.85 8.11 15.05
#